data_AF-A0ABD2SYV4-F1
#
_entry.id   AF-A0ABD2SYV4-F1
#
_cell.length_a   1.000
_cell.length_b   1.000
_cell.length_c   1.000
_cell.angle_alpha   90.00
_cell.angle_beta   90.00
_cell.angle_gamma   90.00
#
_symmetry.space_group_name_H-M   'P 1'
#
loop_
_entity.id
_entity.type
_entity.pdbx_description
1 polymer ?
#
loop_
_entity_poly.entity_id
_entity_poly.type
_entity_poly.pdbx_seq_one_letter_code
_entity_poly.pdbx_strand_id
1 'polypeptide(L)'
;MARNKEAVVLVIDVGPSMHSVLPEIEKVCSLLIQKKLVFSRYDEVGFVLFGTADTKNELKEEIGGYEHVTVLRNIKVVDEDLVDALQKLPRGSVPGDFLDAIVVGMDMLIKKFGQTNKAKKRLCLITNAASLIKDPFEGTKEDQVNTIATQMTAQGMKMDCVIVRMKQDWETNRRIMEENDFLMSVFSNKSSSKVVYVESPTSLLGALRTRNISPVTIYRGDFEISAQLKIKVWVYKKTSEEKFPTLKKYSDKAPSTDKFATHEIKVDYEYKSIEDPNKVVPPEQRIKGFQYGPQVVPISSAELEAVKFKPEKSVKLLGFTDASNVMRHYYLKDVNIFIAEPGNKKAILALSALARAMKEMNKVAIV
;
A
#
# COMPACT_ATOMS: atom_id res chain seq x y z
N MET A 1 3.27 -4.83 -18.30
CA MET A 1 2.37 -5.83 -17.67
C MET A 1 1.80 -5.28 -16.37
N ALA A 2 0.52 -4.87 -16.39
CA ALA A 2 -0.18 -4.16 -15.31
C ALA A 2 -0.81 -5.12 -14.27
N ARG A 3 -0.05 -6.05 -13.71
CA ARG A 3 -0.60 -7.13 -12.87
C ARG A 3 -0.99 -6.69 -11.44
N ASN A 4 -0.95 -5.40 -11.12
CA ASN A 4 -1.24 -4.84 -9.79
C ASN A 4 -1.74 -3.38 -9.83
N LYS A 5 -2.42 -2.96 -10.91
CA LYS A 5 -2.97 -1.60 -11.01
C LYS A 5 -4.06 -1.36 -9.96
N GLU A 6 -3.96 -0.28 -9.20
CA GLU A 6 -4.97 0.14 -8.22
C GLU A 6 -5.80 1.29 -8.79
N ALA A 7 -7.11 1.25 -8.56
CA ALA A 7 -8.02 2.37 -8.80
C ALA A 7 -8.56 2.86 -7.47
N VAL A 8 -8.25 4.11 -7.13
CA VAL A 8 -8.63 4.73 -5.86
C VAL A 8 -9.60 5.87 -6.12
N VAL A 9 -10.74 5.88 -5.45
CA VAL A 9 -11.61 7.07 -5.40
C VAL A 9 -11.50 7.67 -4.01
N LEU A 10 -11.03 8.92 -3.95
CA LEU A 10 -10.95 9.71 -2.73
C LEU A 10 -12.29 10.46 -2.57
N VAL A 11 -13.02 10.13 -1.52
CA VAL A 11 -14.32 10.72 -1.18
C VAL A 11 -14.09 11.68 0.00
N ILE A 12 -14.17 12.98 -0.25
CA ILE A 12 -13.70 14.01 0.68
C ILE A 12 -14.88 14.89 1.09
N ASP A 13 -15.07 15.00 2.40
CA ASP A 13 -16.02 15.93 3.00
C ASP A 13 -15.45 17.35 2.95
N VAL A 14 -16.13 18.22 2.21
CA VAL A 14 -15.80 19.64 2.08
C VAL A 14 -16.84 20.53 2.76
N GLY A 15 -17.73 19.96 3.59
CA GLY A 15 -18.74 20.71 4.31
C GLY A 15 -18.16 21.69 5.34
N PRO A 16 -18.99 22.60 5.87
CA PRO A 16 -18.54 23.66 6.78
C PRO A 16 -17.78 23.16 8.01
N SER A 17 -18.14 21.99 8.53
CA SER A 17 -17.52 21.37 9.71
C SER A 17 -16.08 20.90 9.46
N MET A 18 -15.69 20.72 8.19
CA MET A 18 -14.36 20.25 7.77
C MET A 18 -13.40 21.39 7.40
N HIS A 19 -13.90 22.63 7.24
CA HIS A 19 -13.12 23.76 6.73
C HIS A 19 -11.81 24.04 7.47
N SER A 20 -11.75 23.80 8.78
CA SER A 20 -10.55 24.00 9.58
C SER A 20 -9.45 22.97 9.28
N VAL A 21 -9.80 21.78 8.79
CA VAL A 21 -8.86 20.67 8.53
C VAL A 21 -8.65 20.42 7.03
N LEU A 22 -9.44 21.06 6.16
CA LEU A 22 -9.26 20.98 4.71
C LEU A 22 -7.83 21.28 4.25
N PRO A 23 -7.11 22.31 4.76
CA PRO A 23 -5.74 22.57 4.34
C PRO A 23 -4.77 21.41 4.63
N GLU A 24 -4.94 20.68 5.74
CA GLU A 24 -4.18 19.47 6.03
C GLU A 24 -4.56 18.33 5.08
N ILE A 25 -5.85 18.17 4.78
CA ILE A 25 -6.35 17.15 3.86
C ILE A 25 -5.80 17.39 2.44
N GLU A 26 -5.83 18.62 1.94
CA GLU A 26 -5.24 19.02 0.66
C GLU A 26 -3.77 18.62 0.57
N LYS A 27 -2.98 18.91 1.61
CA LYS A 27 -1.56 18.53 1.67
C LYS A 27 -1.36 17.03 1.65
N VAL A 28 -2.14 16.27 2.43
CA VAL A 28 -1.97 14.80 2.50
C VAL A 28 -2.44 14.13 1.21
N CYS A 29 -3.55 14.58 0.62
CA CYS A 29 -4.02 14.11 -0.69
C CYS A 29 -2.99 14.43 -1.78
N SER A 30 -2.45 15.66 -1.82
CA SER A 30 -1.40 16.05 -2.77
C SER A 30 -0.15 15.18 -2.63
N LEU A 31 0.31 14.92 -1.40
CA LEU A 31 1.44 14.03 -1.14
C LEU A 31 1.14 12.58 -1.56
N LEU A 32 -0.09 12.10 -1.38
CA LEU A 32 -0.50 10.78 -1.85
C LEU A 32 -0.40 10.68 -3.37
N ILE A 33 -0.88 11.69 -4.10
CA ILE A 33 -0.79 11.74 -5.57
C ILE A 33 0.68 11.80 -6.01
N GLN A 34 1.50 12.67 -5.43
CA GLN A 34 2.93 12.76 -5.72
C GLN A 34 3.65 11.43 -5.50
N LYS A 35 3.35 10.73 -4.40
CA LYS A 35 3.88 9.38 -4.15
C LYS A 35 3.40 8.38 -5.20
N LYS A 36 2.14 8.45 -5.63
CA LYS A 36 1.63 7.58 -6.71
C LYS A 36 2.32 7.90 -8.05
N LEU A 37 2.62 9.15 -8.38
CA LEU A 37 3.41 9.52 -9.56
C LEU A 37 4.78 8.84 -9.57
N VAL A 38 5.48 8.86 -8.43
CA VAL A 38 6.83 8.29 -8.30
C VAL A 38 6.82 6.75 -8.28
N PHE A 39 5.94 6.15 -7.48
CA PHE A 39 6.01 4.70 -7.17
C PHE A 39 4.99 3.84 -7.94
N SER A 40 3.89 4.42 -8.41
CA SER A 40 2.77 3.71 -9.02
C SER A 40 2.12 4.51 -10.15
N ARG A 41 2.90 5.00 -11.11
CA ARG A 41 2.45 5.93 -12.17
C ARG A 41 1.26 5.47 -13.02
N TYR A 42 0.96 4.18 -13.01
CA TYR A 42 -0.16 3.58 -13.76
C TYR A 42 -1.42 3.38 -12.93
N ASP A 43 -1.38 3.67 -11.62
CA ASP A 43 -2.57 3.69 -10.80
C ASP A 43 -3.52 4.77 -11.31
N GLU A 44 -4.79 4.63 -10.96
CA GLU A 44 -5.82 5.57 -11.33
C GLU A 44 -6.47 6.17 -10.09
N VAL A 45 -6.77 7.46 -10.16
CA VAL A 45 -7.39 8.19 -9.06
C VAL A 45 -8.59 8.98 -9.57
N GLY A 46 -9.67 8.97 -8.80
CA GLY A 46 -10.83 9.85 -8.93
C GLY A 46 -11.12 10.61 -7.64
N PHE A 47 -11.85 11.72 -7.74
CA PHE A 47 -12.23 12.56 -6.60
C PHE A 47 -13.74 12.79 -6.57
N VAL A 48 -14.33 12.50 -5.42
CA VAL A 48 -15.70 12.84 -5.09
C VAL A 48 -15.66 13.78 -3.90
N LEU A 49 -16.31 14.92 -4.02
CA LEU A 49 -16.47 15.89 -2.96
C LEU A 49 -17.92 15.89 -2.50
N PHE A 50 -18.16 15.97 -1.21
CA PHE A 50 -19.52 16.06 -0.69
C PHE A 50 -19.64 17.15 0.38
N GLY A 51 -20.84 17.73 0.50
CA GLY A 51 -21.07 19.00 1.21
C GLY A 51 -20.91 20.24 0.32
N THR A 52 -20.83 20.06 -1.00
CA THR A 52 -20.74 21.17 -1.97
C THR A 52 -22.07 21.89 -2.12
N ALA A 53 -22.04 23.18 -2.47
CA ALA A 53 -23.26 23.93 -2.82
C ALA A 53 -23.96 23.29 -4.02
N ASP A 54 -23.18 23.03 -5.06
CA ASP A 54 -23.65 22.42 -6.30
C ASP A 54 -23.68 20.89 -6.20
N THR A 55 -24.40 20.27 -7.14
CA THR A 55 -24.44 18.83 -7.33
C THR A 55 -23.97 18.52 -8.75
N LYS A 56 -22.96 17.67 -8.88
CA LYS A 56 -22.46 17.23 -10.19
C LYS A 56 -22.01 15.78 -10.12
N ASN A 57 -22.93 14.85 -10.37
CA ASN A 57 -22.66 13.43 -10.44
C ASN A 57 -23.65 12.78 -11.41
N GLU A 58 -23.23 11.70 -12.08
CA GLU A 58 -24.05 11.04 -13.11
C GLU A 58 -25.34 10.44 -12.53
N LEU A 59 -25.31 9.95 -11.28
CA LEU A 59 -26.49 9.38 -10.62
C LEU A 59 -27.62 10.41 -10.44
N LYS A 60 -27.30 11.67 -10.14
CA LYS A 60 -28.29 12.76 -10.07
C LYS A 60 -29.00 12.97 -11.40
N GLU A 61 -28.28 12.85 -12.51
CA GLU A 61 -28.82 13.03 -13.86
C GLU A 61 -29.67 11.82 -14.29
N GLU A 62 -29.26 10.60 -13.90
CA GLU A 62 -29.92 9.35 -14.31
C GLU A 62 -31.19 9.03 -13.50
N ILE A 63 -31.15 9.15 -12.17
CA ILE A 63 -32.19 8.63 -11.26
C ILE A 63 -32.73 9.72 -10.33
N GLY A 64 -32.00 10.84 -10.18
CA GLY A 64 -32.28 11.84 -9.14
C GLY A 64 -31.75 11.42 -7.77
N GLY A 65 -31.70 12.37 -6.83
CA GLY A 65 -31.06 12.17 -5.51
C GLY A 65 -29.57 12.51 -5.49
N TYR A 66 -28.83 12.07 -4.46
CA TYR A 66 -27.37 12.30 -4.33
C TYR A 66 -26.95 13.78 -4.42
N GLU A 67 -27.73 14.65 -3.79
CA GLU A 67 -27.49 16.11 -3.78
C GLU A 67 -26.29 16.49 -2.92
N HIS A 68 -25.66 17.61 -3.28
CA HIS A 68 -24.45 18.15 -2.64
C HIS A 68 -23.23 17.24 -2.77
N VAL A 69 -23.24 16.36 -3.77
CA VAL A 69 -22.11 15.51 -4.16
C VAL A 69 -21.63 15.90 -5.56
N THR A 70 -20.35 16.22 -5.65
CA THR A 70 -19.68 16.70 -6.87
C THR A 70 -18.50 15.80 -7.20
N VAL A 71 -18.51 15.17 -8.37
CA VAL A 71 -17.35 14.48 -8.94
C VAL A 71 -16.42 15.55 -9.49
N LEU A 72 -15.41 15.91 -8.70
CA LEU A 72 -14.38 16.89 -9.11
C LEU A 72 -13.60 16.35 -10.31
N ARG A 73 -13.31 15.04 -10.31
CA ARG A 73 -12.58 14.40 -11.41
C ARG A 73 -12.92 12.93 -11.53
N ASN A 74 -13.26 12.53 -12.75
CA ASN A 74 -13.43 11.12 -13.11
C ASN A 74 -12.14 10.33 -12.96
N ILE A 75 -12.27 9.02 -12.73
CA ILE A 75 -11.13 8.13 -12.48
C ILE A 75 -10.20 8.14 -13.70
N LYS A 76 -9.00 8.70 -13.55
CA LYS A 76 -7.98 8.79 -14.62
C LYS A 76 -6.62 8.34 -14.07
N VAL A 77 -5.72 7.95 -14.97
CA VAL A 77 -4.31 7.65 -14.60
C VAL A 77 -3.71 8.87 -13.94
N VAL A 78 -2.88 8.62 -12.93
CA VAL A 78 -2.21 9.69 -12.18
C VAL A 78 -1.32 10.51 -13.13
N ASP A 79 -1.57 11.82 -13.17
CA ASP A 79 -0.84 12.82 -13.95
C ASP A 79 -0.50 14.05 -13.08
N GLU A 80 0.30 14.97 -13.63
CA GLU A 80 0.72 16.19 -12.93
C GLU A 80 -0.48 17.11 -12.65
N ASP A 81 -1.42 17.22 -13.59
CA ASP A 81 -2.68 17.98 -13.42
C ASP A 81 -3.49 17.54 -12.19
N LEU A 82 -3.34 16.28 -11.76
CA LEU A 82 -4.02 15.70 -10.59
C LEU A 82 -3.51 16.30 -9.27
N VAL A 83 -2.25 16.73 -9.24
CA VAL A 83 -1.66 17.42 -8.08
C VAL A 83 -2.21 18.84 -7.99
N ASP A 84 -2.32 19.53 -9.13
CA ASP A 84 -2.82 20.91 -9.16
C ASP A 84 -4.31 21.01 -8.81
N ALA A 85 -5.12 20.04 -9.27
CA ALA A 85 -6.54 19.95 -8.94
C ALA A 85 -6.83 19.85 -7.42
N LEU A 86 -5.86 19.38 -6.63
CA LEU A 86 -6.00 19.20 -5.18
C LEU A 86 -5.48 20.38 -4.35
N GLN A 87 -4.75 21.31 -4.95
CA GLN A 87 -4.19 22.46 -4.20
C GLN A 87 -5.26 23.44 -3.72
N LYS A 88 -6.49 23.34 -4.22
CA LYS A 88 -7.61 24.22 -3.87
C LYS A 88 -8.92 23.42 -3.86
N LEU A 89 -9.14 22.64 -2.81
CA LEU A 89 -10.45 22.02 -2.61
C LEU A 89 -11.49 23.14 -2.37
N PRO A 90 -12.67 23.06 -2.99
CA PRO A 90 -13.72 24.03 -2.75
C PRO A 90 -14.19 23.94 -1.30
N ARG A 91 -14.58 25.07 -0.73
CA ARG A 91 -15.24 25.13 0.58
C ARG A 91 -16.73 25.01 0.35
N GLY A 92 -17.29 23.89 0.80
CA GLY A 92 -18.71 23.61 0.73
C GLY A 92 -19.53 24.53 1.63
N SER A 93 -20.81 24.65 1.34
CA SER A 93 -21.74 25.47 2.13
C SER A 93 -22.79 24.63 2.86
N VAL A 94 -22.86 23.33 2.59
CA VAL A 94 -23.93 22.45 3.07
C VAL A 94 -23.33 21.27 3.83
N PRO A 95 -23.96 20.79 4.92
CA PRO A 95 -23.60 19.51 5.53
C PRO A 95 -23.73 18.36 4.53
N GLY A 96 -22.68 17.56 4.38
CA GLY A 96 -22.65 16.48 3.40
C GLY A 96 -23.12 15.14 3.96
N ASP A 97 -23.92 14.40 3.19
CA ASP A 97 -24.27 13.01 3.47
C ASP A 97 -23.17 12.08 2.90
N PHE A 98 -22.47 11.37 3.79
CA PHE A 98 -21.38 10.49 3.37
C PHE A 98 -21.89 9.19 2.73
N LEU A 99 -23.12 8.73 2.99
CA LEU A 99 -23.67 7.53 2.34
C LEU A 99 -23.93 7.82 0.87
N ASP A 100 -24.54 8.97 0.56
CA ASP A 100 -24.73 9.43 -0.83
C ASP A 100 -23.37 9.52 -1.55
N ALA A 101 -22.35 10.08 -0.89
CA ALA A 101 -21.02 10.21 -1.44
C ALA A 101 -20.31 8.85 -1.67
N ILE A 102 -20.49 7.88 -0.76
CA ILE A 102 -19.99 6.51 -0.93
C ILE A 102 -20.63 5.86 -2.15
N VAL A 103 -21.95 5.98 -2.30
CA VAL A 103 -22.68 5.39 -3.44
C VAL A 103 -22.22 5.99 -4.76
N VAL A 104 -22.05 7.32 -4.84
CA VAL A 104 -21.48 7.98 -6.03
C VAL A 104 -20.07 7.47 -6.33
N GLY A 105 -19.21 7.34 -5.31
CA GLY A 105 -17.86 6.81 -5.49
C GLY A 105 -17.83 5.34 -5.93
N MET A 106 -18.79 4.53 -5.45
CA MET A 106 -18.99 3.16 -5.90
C MET A 106 -19.44 3.09 -7.35
N ASP A 107 -20.41 3.91 -7.75
CA ASP A 107 -20.90 3.98 -9.13
C ASP A 107 -19.76 4.29 -10.11
N MET A 108 -18.91 5.28 -9.80
CA MET A 108 -17.72 5.57 -10.60
C MET A 108 -16.80 4.35 -10.80
N LEU A 109 -16.61 3.54 -9.75
CA LEU A 109 -15.82 2.31 -9.81
C LEU A 109 -16.54 1.20 -10.58
N ILE A 110 -17.87 1.08 -10.44
CA ILE A 110 -18.68 0.09 -11.15
C ILE A 110 -18.70 0.40 -12.64
N LYS A 111 -19.03 1.63 -13.05
CA LYS A 111 -19.08 2.04 -14.47
C LYS A 111 -17.74 1.85 -15.17
N LYS A 112 -16.64 2.19 -14.50
CA LYS A 112 -15.31 2.08 -15.11
C LYS A 112 -14.82 0.64 -15.30
N PHE A 113 -15.04 -0.24 -14.33
CA PHE A 113 -14.47 -1.59 -14.36
C PHE A 113 -15.49 -2.69 -14.62
N GLY A 114 -16.79 -2.39 -14.55
CA GLY A 114 -17.87 -3.36 -14.54
C GLY A 114 -17.63 -4.47 -13.51
N GLN A 115 -18.06 -5.68 -13.87
CA GLN A 115 -17.79 -6.90 -13.11
C GLN A 115 -16.35 -7.41 -13.24
N THR A 116 -15.46 -6.69 -13.94
CA THR A 116 -14.10 -7.17 -14.16
C THR A 116 -13.20 -6.87 -12.96
N ASN A 117 -12.43 -7.88 -12.53
CA ASN A 117 -11.39 -7.74 -11.49
C ASN A 117 -10.05 -7.26 -12.07
N LYS A 118 -10.08 -6.42 -13.11
CA LYS A 118 -8.88 -5.96 -13.84
C LYS A 118 -7.97 -5.06 -12.99
N ALA A 119 -8.50 -4.43 -11.94
CA ALA A 119 -7.75 -3.57 -11.02
C ALA A 119 -8.23 -3.79 -9.58
N LYS A 120 -7.37 -3.48 -8.60
CA LYS A 120 -7.76 -3.42 -7.20
C LYS A 120 -8.59 -2.15 -6.99
N LYS A 121 -9.87 -2.29 -6.63
CA LYS A 121 -10.81 -1.18 -6.42
C LYS A 121 -10.79 -0.74 -4.96
N ARG A 122 -10.52 0.54 -4.71
CA ARG A 122 -10.42 1.09 -3.35
C ARG A 122 -11.17 2.41 -3.26
N LEU A 123 -12.01 2.55 -2.25
CA LEU A 123 -12.67 3.78 -1.85
C LEU A 123 -11.98 4.31 -0.59
N CYS A 124 -11.70 5.60 -0.50
CA CYS A 124 -11.18 6.21 0.73
C CYS A 124 -12.03 7.40 1.12
N LEU A 125 -12.83 7.24 2.18
CA LEU A 125 -13.64 8.30 2.76
C LEU A 125 -12.81 9.12 3.75
N ILE A 126 -12.90 10.44 3.66
CA ILE A 126 -12.29 11.40 4.61
C ILE A 126 -13.40 12.34 5.09
N THR A 127 -13.76 12.27 6.36
CA THR A 127 -14.84 13.07 6.96
C THR A 127 -14.62 13.22 8.46
N ASN A 128 -15.29 14.16 9.10
CA ASN A 128 -15.45 14.20 10.55
C ASN A 128 -16.72 13.48 11.01
N ALA A 129 -17.52 12.87 10.12
CA ALA A 129 -18.74 12.14 10.49
C ALA A 129 -19.68 12.92 11.44
N ALA A 130 -19.71 14.26 11.34
CA ALA A 130 -20.51 15.12 12.22
C ALA A 130 -21.80 15.62 11.58
N SER A 131 -21.98 15.37 10.28
CA SER A 131 -23.15 15.77 9.51
C SER A 131 -24.27 14.73 9.62
N LEU A 132 -25.53 15.20 9.55
CA LEU A 132 -26.69 14.32 9.50
C LEU A 132 -26.72 13.54 8.18
N ILE A 133 -27.07 12.25 8.28
CA ILE A 133 -27.37 11.39 7.13
C ILE A 133 -28.87 11.45 6.87
N LYS A 134 -29.27 11.50 5.60
CA LYS A 134 -30.67 11.47 5.20
C LYS A 134 -31.30 10.14 5.59
N ASP A 135 -32.58 10.18 5.97
CA ASP A 135 -33.34 8.96 6.19
C ASP A 135 -33.63 8.28 4.84
N PRO A 136 -33.48 6.95 4.75
CA PRO A 136 -33.77 6.24 3.51
C PRO A 136 -35.27 6.25 3.21
N PHE A 137 -35.63 6.16 1.93
CA PHE A 137 -37.03 6.06 1.51
C PHE A 137 -37.72 4.79 2.03
N GLU A 138 -36.97 3.68 2.14
CA GLU A 138 -37.43 2.41 2.68
C GLU A 138 -36.35 1.80 3.60
N GLY A 139 -36.79 1.17 4.70
CA GLY A 139 -35.92 0.50 5.66
C GLY A 139 -35.24 1.44 6.65
N THR A 140 -34.20 0.96 7.32
CA THR A 140 -33.39 1.74 8.27
C THR A 140 -32.06 2.18 7.64
N LYS A 141 -31.40 3.19 8.22
CA LYS A 141 -30.03 3.58 7.80
C LYS A 141 -29.05 2.40 7.87
N GLU A 142 -29.25 1.51 8.84
CA GLU A 142 -28.46 0.27 8.95
C GLU A 142 -28.69 -0.66 7.75
N ASP A 143 -29.92 -0.81 7.28
CA ASP A 143 -30.25 -1.63 6.10
C ASP A 143 -29.60 -1.08 4.83
N GLN A 144 -29.58 0.25 4.70
CA GLN A 144 -28.87 0.92 3.61
C GLN A 144 -27.37 0.63 3.67
N VAL A 145 -26.74 0.80 4.83
CA VAL A 145 -25.31 0.47 5.04
C VAL A 145 -25.03 -1.01 4.75
N ASN A 146 -25.90 -1.91 5.20
CA ASN A 146 -25.80 -3.35 4.93
C ASN A 146 -25.85 -3.67 3.43
N THR A 147 -26.71 -2.97 2.70
CA THR A 147 -26.87 -3.12 1.25
C THR A 147 -25.62 -2.65 0.53
N ILE A 148 -25.13 -1.46 0.88
CA ILE A 148 -23.90 -0.88 0.34
C ILE A 148 -22.71 -1.82 0.62
N ALA A 149 -22.53 -2.28 1.86
CA ALA A 149 -21.44 -3.18 2.25
C ALA A 149 -21.47 -4.52 1.49
N THR A 150 -22.66 -5.07 1.25
CA THR A 150 -22.85 -6.31 0.47
C THR A 150 -22.46 -6.08 -0.99
N GLN A 151 -22.91 -4.98 -1.59
CA GLN A 151 -22.56 -4.61 -2.96
C GLN A 151 -21.06 -4.35 -3.14
N MET A 152 -20.43 -3.65 -2.19
CA MET A 152 -18.98 -3.43 -2.18
C MET A 152 -18.22 -4.75 -2.18
N THR A 153 -18.64 -5.70 -1.34
CA THR A 153 -18.02 -7.02 -1.23
C THR A 153 -18.21 -7.83 -2.51
N ALA A 154 -19.42 -7.82 -3.08
CA ALA A 154 -19.72 -8.50 -4.35
C ALA A 154 -18.88 -7.96 -5.52
N GLN A 155 -18.59 -6.64 -5.52
CA GLN A 155 -17.77 -5.98 -6.54
C GLN A 155 -16.26 -6.02 -6.25
N GLY A 156 -15.84 -6.68 -5.17
CA GLY A 156 -14.43 -6.80 -4.77
C GLY A 156 -13.78 -5.47 -4.35
N MET A 157 -14.59 -4.51 -3.88
CA MET A 157 -14.13 -3.19 -3.45
C MET A 157 -13.68 -3.21 -1.99
N LYS A 158 -12.65 -2.42 -1.67
CA LYS A 158 -12.23 -2.15 -0.29
C LYS A 158 -12.49 -0.70 0.07
N MET A 159 -12.81 -0.42 1.33
CA MET A 159 -12.98 0.94 1.83
C MET A 159 -11.97 1.24 2.94
N ASP A 160 -11.42 2.44 2.94
CA ASP A 160 -10.79 2.99 4.13
C ASP A 160 -11.54 4.24 4.55
N CYS A 161 -11.88 4.32 5.82
CA CYS A 161 -12.58 5.46 6.40
C CYS A 161 -11.63 6.19 7.35
N VAL A 162 -11.29 7.41 6.99
CA VAL A 162 -10.45 8.31 7.79
C VAL A 162 -11.38 9.30 8.49
N ILE A 163 -11.60 9.07 9.78
CA ILE A 163 -12.48 9.91 10.60
C ILE A 163 -11.62 10.94 11.33
N VAL A 164 -11.78 12.20 10.96
CA VAL A 164 -11.00 13.33 11.47
C VAL A 164 -11.66 13.90 12.72
N ARG A 165 -10.96 13.81 13.86
CA ARG A 165 -11.38 14.30 15.18
C ARG A 165 -10.34 15.28 15.75
N MET A 166 -9.84 16.20 14.92
CA MET A 166 -8.87 17.22 15.37
C MET A 166 -9.58 18.35 16.11
N LYS A 167 -9.15 18.65 17.34
CA LYS A 167 -9.51 19.80 18.21
C LYS A 167 -10.69 20.68 17.72
N GLN A 168 -11.92 20.26 18.00
CA GLN A 168 -13.18 20.99 17.78
C GLN A 168 -14.07 20.79 19.01
N ASP A 169 -15.05 21.63 19.32
CA ASP A 169 -16.01 21.27 20.37
C ASP A 169 -17.09 20.33 19.79
N TRP A 170 -17.00 19.04 20.08
CA TRP A 170 -17.90 18.00 19.53
C TRP A 170 -19.19 17.84 20.33
N GLU A 171 -19.41 18.63 21.39
CA GLU A 171 -20.54 18.42 22.30
C GLU A 171 -21.89 18.62 21.62
N THR A 172 -21.97 19.57 20.67
CA THR A 172 -23.20 19.90 19.96
C THR A 172 -23.69 18.79 19.03
N ASN A 173 -22.78 17.95 18.52
CA ASN A 173 -23.11 16.91 17.52
C ASN A 173 -22.88 15.47 18.05
N ARG A 174 -22.71 15.29 19.35
CA ARG A 174 -22.30 14.01 19.96
C ARG A 174 -23.20 12.83 19.55
N ARG A 175 -24.52 13.00 19.60
CA ARG A 175 -25.48 11.95 19.23
C ARG A 175 -25.38 11.54 17.76
N ILE A 176 -25.23 12.52 16.86
CA ILE A 176 -25.09 12.30 15.42
C ILE A 176 -23.77 11.58 15.13
N MET A 177 -22.70 12.00 15.81
CA MET A 177 -21.40 11.35 15.71
C MET A 177 -21.43 9.90 16.19
N GLU A 178 -22.11 9.62 17.31
CA GLU A 178 -22.28 8.25 17.83
C GLU A 178 -23.07 7.35 16.86
N GLU A 179 -24.16 7.87 16.28
CA GLU A 179 -24.94 7.16 15.25
C GLU A 179 -24.08 6.88 14.01
N ASN A 180 -23.37 7.91 13.52
CA ASN A 180 -22.51 7.77 12.34
C ASN A 180 -21.32 6.81 12.60
N ASP A 181 -20.67 6.89 13.75
CA ASP A 181 -19.58 5.99 14.13
C ASP A 181 -20.10 4.55 14.24
N PHE A 182 -21.32 4.36 14.73
CA PHE A 182 -21.99 3.05 14.74
C PHE A 182 -22.24 2.54 13.31
N LEU A 183 -22.82 3.35 12.42
CA LEU A 183 -23.02 2.97 11.01
C LEU A 183 -21.70 2.62 10.31
N MET A 184 -20.62 3.34 10.61
CA MET A 184 -19.28 3.08 10.09
C MET A 184 -18.67 1.79 10.64
N SER A 185 -19.01 1.42 11.89
CA SER A 185 -18.62 0.12 12.45
C SER A 185 -19.30 -1.05 11.74
N VAL A 186 -20.55 -0.88 11.26
CA VAL A 186 -21.27 -1.90 10.49
C VAL A 186 -20.55 -2.18 9.16
N PHE A 187 -20.05 -1.13 8.48
CA PHE A 187 -19.18 -1.31 7.31
C PHE A 187 -17.95 -2.16 7.64
N SER A 188 -17.27 -1.88 8.75
CA SER A 188 -16.05 -2.62 9.15
C SER A 188 -16.31 -4.11 9.44
N ASN A 189 -17.48 -4.46 9.95
CA ASN A 189 -17.82 -5.84 10.32
C ASN A 189 -18.25 -6.68 9.11
N LYS A 190 -18.97 -6.08 8.15
CA LYS A 190 -19.57 -6.80 7.01
C LYS A 190 -18.79 -6.68 5.70
N SER A 191 -17.87 -5.73 5.60
CA SER A 191 -17.05 -5.53 4.40
C SER A 191 -15.57 -5.47 4.73
N SER A 192 -14.70 -5.51 3.72
CA SER A 192 -13.25 -5.27 3.89
C SER A 192 -12.95 -3.78 4.10
N SER A 193 -13.64 -3.16 5.05
CA SER A 193 -13.53 -1.74 5.38
C SER A 193 -12.66 -1.54 6.63
N LYS A 194 -11.78 -0.54 6.60
CA LYS A 194 -10.96 -0.19 7.76
C LYS A 194 -11.26 1.22 8.20
N VAL A 195 -11.65 1.39 9.46
CA VAL A 195 -11.85 2.71 10.09
C VAL A 195 -10.57 3.12 10.83
N VAL A 196 -10.15 4.38 10.64
CA VAL A 196 -9.01 4.99 11.32
C VAL A 196 -9.44 6.35 11.84
N TYR A 197 -9.37 6.53 13.16
CA TYR A 197 -9.58 7.83 13.80
C TYR A 197 -8.28 8.62 13.80
N VAL A 198 -8.38 9.90 13.49
CA VAL A 198 -7.26 10.81 13.30
C VAL A 198 -7.44 12.02 14.21
N GLU A 199 -6.55 12.16 15.18
CA GLU A 199 -6.59 13.23 16.18
C GLU A 199 -5.52 14.31 15.95
N SER A 200 -4.55 14.03 15.07
CA SER A 200 -3.43 14.93 14.75
C SER A 200 -3.07 14.92 13.26
N PRO A 201 -2.45 16.00 12.73
CA PRO A 201 -1.94 16.02 11.36
C PRO A 201 -0.99 14.87 11.03
N THR A 202 -0.16 14.43 11.99
CA THR A 202 0.76 13.29 11.81
C THR A 202 -0.01 11.97 11.65
N SER A 203 -1.07 11.76 12.43
CA SER A 203 -1.94 10.58 12.24
C SER A 203 -2.69 10.60 10.90
N LEU A 204 -3.04 11.78 10.38
CA LEU A 204 -3.69 11.93 9.07
C LEU A 204 -2.77 11.44 7.95
N LEU A 205 -1.50 11.85 8.02
CA LEU A 205 -0.45 11.42 7.10
C LEU A 205 -0.28 9.89 7.08
N GLY A 206 -0.39 9.25 8.26
CA GLY A 206 -0.28 7.80 8.40
C GLY A 206 -1.55 7.03 8.01
N ALA A 207 -2.72 7.69 8.04
CA ALA A 207 -4.01 7.08 7.70
C ALA A 207 -4.12 6.79 6.20
N LEU A 208 -3.64 7.71 5.36
CA LEU A 208 -3.62 7.56 3.90
C LEU A 208 -2.44 6.69 3.44
N ARG A 209 -2.64 5.36 3.46
CA ARG A 209 -1.65 4.39 2.96
C ARG A 209 -1.43 4.53 1.46
N THR A 210 -0.21 4.90 1.08
CA THR A 210 0.21 5.14 -0.31
C THR A 210 0.53 3.88 -1.09
N ARG A 211 0.94 2.79 -0.41
CA ARG A 211 1.33 1.53 -1.06
C ARG A 211 0.84 0.32 -0.26
N ASN A 212 -0.03 -0.49 -0.86
CA ASN A 212 -0.42 -1.79 -0.32
C ASN A 212 0.35 -2.89 -1.05
N ILE A 213 1.55 -3.21 -0.56
CA ILE A 213 2.33 -4.34 -1.07
C ILE A 213 1.76 -5.62 -0.46
N SER A 214 1.30 -6.54 -1.30
CA SER A 214 0.97 -7.88 -0.85
C SER A 214 2.26 -8.57 -0.39
N PRO A 215 2.37 -9.01 0.87
CA PRO A 215 3.60 -9.61 1.36
C PRO A 215 3.86 -10.91 0.58
N VAL A 216 5.12 -11.10 0.18
CA VAL A 216 5.57 -12.27 -0.57
C VAL A 216 6.36 -13.18 0.37
N THR A 217 6.08 -14.47 0.32
CA THR A 217 6.81 -15.46 1.09
C THR A 217 8.24 -15.58 0.59
N ILE A 218 9.22 -15.45 1.48
CA ILE A 218 10.63 -15.73 1.18
C ILE A 218 10.94 -17.23 1.29
N TYR A 219 10.19 -17.95 2.12
CA TYR A 219 10.31 -19.39 2.33
C TYR A 219 8.93 -20.01 2.52
N ARG A 220 8.75 -21.21 1.95
CA ARG A 220 7.63 -22.13 2.20
C ARG A 220 8.24 -23.51 2.32
N GLY A 221 8.05 -24.16 3.45
CA GLY A 221 8.64 -25.46 3.71
C GLY A 221 8.56 -25.85 5.17
N ASP A 222 9.38 -26.79 5.56
CA ASP A 222 9.42 -27.27 6.94
C ASP A 222 10.35 -26.40 7.78
N PHE A 223 9.90 -26.07 8.99
CA PHE A 223 10.74 -25.70 10.09
C PHE A 223 11.09 -26.99 10.85
N GLU A 224 12.34 -27.40 10.75
CA GLU A 224 12.84 -28.66 11.29
C GLU A 224 13.41 -28.43 12.69
N ILE A 225 12.73 -28.98 13.70
CA ILE A 225 13.19 -28.97 15.10
C ILE A 225 14.08 -30.19 15.35
N SER A 226 13.72 -31.33 14.78
CA SER A 226 14.50 -32.56 14.75
C SER A 226 14.17 -33.34 13.47
N ALA A 227 14.94 -34.39 13.17
CA ALA A 227 14.68 -35.25 12.02
C ALA A 227 13.24 -35.82 11.99
N GLN A 228 12.61 -36.02 13.16
CA GLN A 228 11.22 -36.51 13.27
C GLN A 228 10.19 -35.38 13.43
N LEU A 229 10.59 -34.19 13.91
CA LEU A 229 9.67 -33.09 14.21
C LEU A 229 9.83 -31.93 13.22
N LYS A 230 8.88 -31.85 12.28
CA LYS A 230 8.83 -30.86 11.21
C LYS A 230 7.50 -30.11 11.23
N ILE A 231 7.55 -28.78 11.21
CA ILE A 231 6.37 -27.91 11.21
C ILE A 231 6.30 -27.15 9.88
N LYS A 232 5.22 -27.27 9.13
CA LYS A 232 5.04 -26.52 7.87
C LYS A 232 4.87 -25.03 8.16
N VAL A 233 5.78 -24.21 7.66
CA VAL A 233 5.80 -22.75 7.86
C VAL A 233 5.96 -21.97 6.56
N TRP A 234 5.37 -20.78 6.54
CA TRP A 234 5.60 -19.76 5.54
C TRP A 234 6.28 -18.57 6.21
N VAL A 235 7.34 -18.06 5.58
CA VAL A 235 8.12 -16.94 6.11
C VAL A 235 7.93 -15.72 5.23
N TYR A 236 7.62 -14.59 5.84
CA TYR A 236 7.41 -13.30 5.18
C TYR A 236 8.39 -12.27 5.71
N LYS A 237 8.75 -11.28 4.88
CA LYS A 237 9.44 -10.09 5.38
C LYS A 237 8.46 -9.23 6.18
N LYS A 238 8.85 -8.84 7.40
CA LYS A 238 8.13 -7.86 8.23
C LYS A 238 8.56 -6.44 7.89
N THR A 239 9.87 -6.27 7.73
CA THR A 239 10.50 -4.99 7.41
C THR A 239 11.33 -5.17 6.15
N SER A 240 11.38 -4.11 5.35
CA SER A 240 12.30 -4.01 4.22
C SER A 240 12.65 -2.55 4.02
N GLU A 241 13.91 -2.29 3.66
CA GLU A 241 14.33 -0.97 3.21
C GLU A 241 13.54 -0.58 1.95
N GLU A 242 12.80 0.52 2.02
CA GLU A 242 12.13 1.11 0.86
C GLU A 242 13.13 2.00 0.12
N LYS A 243 13.40 1.67 -1.15
CA LYS A 243 14.34 2.42 -2.00
C LYS A 243 13.57 3.28 -2.99
N PHE A 244 14.08 4.47 -3.27
CA PHE A 244 13.58 5.29 -4.36
C PHE A 244 13.83 4.61 -5.71
N PRO A 245 12.97 4.84 -6.72
CA PRO A 245 13.25 4.41 -8.09
C PRO A 245 14.60 4.94 -8.56
N THR A 246 15.36 4.12 -9.26
CA THR A 246 16.66 4.53 -9.80
C THR A 246 16.47 5.52 -10.95
N LEU A 247 17.22 6.62 -10.91
CA LEU A 247 17.27 7.58 -12.01
C LEU A 247 18.04 6.97 -13.19
N LYS A 248 17.54 7.20 -14.41
CA LYS A 248 18.22 6.82 -15.66
C LYS A 248 18.94 8.03 -16.23
N LYS A 249 20.09 7.80 -16.89
CA LYS A 249 20.80 8.84 -17.64
C LYS A 249 20.00 9.22 -18.90
N TYR A 250 19.84 10.51 -19.13
CA TYR A 250 19.08 11.08 -20.25
C TYR A 250 19.98 11.99 -21.09
N SER A 251 19.77 12.03 -22.41
CA SER A 251 20.53 12.88 -23.34
C SER A 251 19.61 13.69 -24.25
N ASP A 252 19.83 15.01 -24.29
CA ASP A 252 19.17 15.95 -25.20
C ASP A 252 19.67 15.85 -26.65
N LYS A 253 20.72 15.04 -26.92
CA LYS A 253 21.32 14.93 -28.26
C LYS A 253 20.49 14.11 -29.25
N ALA A 254 19.47 13.38 -28.79
CA ALA A 254 18.59 12.68 -29.71
C ALA A 254 17.62 13.68 -30.38
N PRO A 255 17.34 13.57 -31.69
CA PRO A 255 16.49 14.51 -32.39
C PRO A 255 15.10 14.59 -31.76
N SER A 256 14.65 15.80 -31.40
CA SER A 256 13.34 16.05 -30.80
C SER A 256 12.16 15.70 -31.72
N THR A 257 12.42 15.47 -33.00
CA THR A 257 11.42 15.13 -34.03
C THR A 257 11.09 13.64 -34.11
N ASP A 258 11.90 12.74 -33.54
CA ASP A 258 11.66 11.30 -33.62
C ASP A 258 10.84 10.80 -32.41
N LYS A 259 9.58 10.42 -32.66
CA LYS A 259 8.64 9.91 -31.64
C LYS A 259 9.09 8.58 -31.01
N PHE A 260 10.07 7.88 -31.59
CA PHE A 260 10.60 6.62 -31.08
C PHE A 260 11.99 6.76 -30.45
N ALA A 261 12.58 7.95 -30.42
CA ALA A 261 13.86 8.17 -29.75
C ALA A 261 13.69 7.93 -28.24
N THR A 262 14.43 6.96 -27.70
CA THR A 262 14.32 6.58 -26.28
C THR A 262 15.05 7.56 -25.36
N HIS A 263 15.92 8.42 -25.90
CA HIS A 263 16.82 9.33 -25.14
C HIS A 263 17.67 8.62 -24.06
N GLU A 264 17.70 7.29 -24.05
CA GLU A 264 18.43 6.48 -23.09
C GLU A 264 19.91 6.42 -23.48
N ILE A 265 20.79 6.73 -22.53
CA ILE A 265 22.23 6.61 -22.73
C ILE A 265 22.65 5.15 -22.51
N LYS A 266 23.19 4.52 -23.56
CA LYS A 266 23.94 3.26 -23.42
C LYS A 266 25.38 3.58 -22.99
N VAL A 267 25.84 2.89 -21.95
CA VAL A 267 27.21 3.03 -21.43
C VAL A 267 27.93 1.73 -21.66
N ASP A 268 28.97 1.76 -22.48
CA ASP A 268 29.87 0.64 -22.72
C ASP A 268 31.20 0.89 -22.02
N TYR A 269 31.76 -0.17 -21.43
CA TYR A 269 33.03 -0.11 -20.70
C TYR A 269 34.12 -0.87 -21.45
N GLU A 270 35.21 -0.16 -21.74
CA GLU A 270 36.44 -0.76 -22.26
C GLU A 270 37.45 -0.94 -21.13
N TYR A 271 38.06 -2.13 -21.07
CA TYR A 271 39.10 -2.45 -20.10
C TYR A 271 40.43 -2.48 -20.84
N LYS A 272 41.41 -1.72 -20.35
CA LYS A 272 42.73 -1.56 -20.97
C LYS A 272 43.80 -2.20 -20.09
N SER A 273 44.90 -2.63 -20.71
CA SER A 273 46.05 -3.16 -19.98
C SER A 273 46.71 -2.06 -19.14
N ILE A 274 47.24 -2.44 -17.97
CA ILE A 274 48.02 -1.52 -17.13
C ILE A 274 49.39 -1.25 -17.77
N GLU A 275 49.97 -2.26 -18.43
CA GLU A 275 51.28 -2.15 -19.08
C GLU A 275 51.22 -1.34 -20.38
N ASP A 276 50.11 -1.42 -21.12
CA ASP A 276 49.88 -0.68 -22.36
C ASP A 276 48.45 -0.09 -22.40
N PRO A 277 48.28 1.21 -22.08
CA PRO A 277 46.99 1.89 -22.08
C PRO A 277 46.29 1.99 -23.44
N ASN A 278 46.99 1.71 -24.55
CA ASN A 278 46.39 1.71 -25.88
C ASN A 278 45.76 0.35 -26.24
N LYS A 279 46.11 -0.71 -25.50
CA LYS A 279 45.63 -2.06 -25.76
C LYS A 279 44.36 -2.36 -24.97
N VAL A 280 43.25 -2.51 -25.68
CA VAL A 280 41.97 -2.97 -25.12
C VAL A 280 42.00 -4.49 -24.94
N VAL A 281 41.67 -4.95 -23.74
CA VAL A 281 41.64 -6.38 -23.38
C VAL A 281 40.23 -6.92 -23.64
N PRO A 282 40.02 -7.90 -24.53
CA PRO A 282 38.70 -8.46 -24.82
C PRO A 282 38.16 -9.28 -23.62
N PRO A 283 36.82 -9.40 -23.45
CA PRO A 283 36.20 -10.12 -22.33
C PRO A 283 36.69 -11.56 -22.15
N GLU A 284 37.02 -12.26 -23.23
CA GLU A 284 37.49 -13.65 -23.23
C GLU A 284 38.87 -13.82 -22.58
N GLN A 285 39.69 -12.76 -22.60
CA GLN A 285 41.02 -12.75 -21.98
C GLN A 285 40.99 -12.23 -20.55
N ARG A 286 39.81 -11.94 -19.99
CA ARG A 286 39.65 -11.41 -18.63
C ARG A 286 39.32 -12.55 -17.67
N ILE A 287 40.10 -12.66 -16.60
CA ILE A 287 39.82 -13.54 -15.47
C ILE A 287 39.61 -12.71 -14.21
N LYS A 288 38.75 -13.17 -13.29
CA LYS A 288 38.57 -12.48 -12.01
C LYS A 288 39.76 -12.79 -11.11
N GLY A 289 40.48 -11.75 -10.71
CA GLY A 289 41.51 -11.82 -9.68
C GLY A 289 40.93 -11.54 -8.30
N PHE A 290 41.25 -12.40 -7.34
CA PHE A 290 40.93 -12.20 -5.93
C PHE A 290 42.21 -11.88 -5.18
N GLN A 291 42.19 -10.86 -4.33
CA GLN A 291 43.34 -10.53 -3.51
C GLN A 291 43.44 -11.50 -2.33
N TYR A 292 44.61 -12.10 -2.15
CA TYR A 292 44.96 -12.93 -1.00
C TYR A 292 46.25 -12.38 -0.39
N GLY A 293 46.08 -11.45 0.56
CA GLY A 293 47.19 -10.63 1.06
C GLY A 293 47.78 -9.77 -0.08
N PRO A 294 49.12 -9.76 -0.28
CA PRO A 294 49.76 -8.99 -1.35
C PRO A 294 49.63 -9.64 -2.73
N GLN A 295 49.18 -10.89 -2.82
CA GLN A 295 49.10 -11.64 -4.08
C GLN A 295 47.71 -11.52 -4.70
N VAL A 296 47.66 -11.46 -6.04
CA VAL A 296 46.41 -11.57 -6.79
C VAL A 296 46.30 -12.98 -7.33
N VAL A 297 45.30 -13.72 -6.87
CA VAL A 297 45.03 -15.10 -7.29
C VAL A 297 43.94 -15.06 -8.38
N PRO A 298 44.27 -15.40 -9.64
CA PRO A 298 43.26 -15.51 -10.69
C PRO A 298 42.44 -16.79 -10.49
N ILE A 299 41.11 -16.67 -10.49
CA ILE A 299 40.19 -17.82 -10.40
C ILE A 299 39.21 -17.73 -11.57
N SER A 300 39.13 -18.79 -12.36
CA SER A 300 38.21 -18.86 -13.49
C SER A 300 36.75 -18.94 -13.02
N SER A 301 35.81 -18.58 -13.89
CA SER A 301 34.38 -18.71 -13.56
C SER A 301 33.96 -20.17 -13.30
N ALA A 302 34.59 -21.13 -13.99
CA ALA A 302 34.33 -22.55 -13.83
C ALA A 302 34.82 -23.07 -12.47
N GLU A 303 36.06 -22.73 -12.08
CA GLU A 303 36.60 -23.08 -10.77
C GLU A 303 35.80 -22.43 -9.65
N LEU A 304 35.47 -21.13 -9.78
CA LEU A 304 34.70 -20.41 -8.77
C LEU A 304 33.33 -21.07 -8.55
N GLU A 305 32.64 -21.48 -9.60
CA GLU A 305 31.33 -22.15 -9.49
C GLU A 305 31.44 -23.57 -8.91
N ALA A 306 32.56 -24.26 -9.14
CA ALA A 306 32.83 -25.58 -8.59
C ALA A 306 33.11 -25.52 -7.07
N VAL A 307 33.87 -24.53 -6.60
CA VAL A 307 34.25 -24.38 -5.18
C VAL A 307 33.20 -23.63 -4.35
N LYS A 308 32.27 -22.93 -4.99
CA LYS A 308 31.24 -22.15 -4.31
C LYS A 308 30.35 -23.07 -3.47
N PHE A 309 30.21 -22.74 -2.20
CA PHE A 309 29.27 -23.40 -1.31
C PHE A 309 27.83 -23.25 -1.83
N LYS A 310 27.13 -24.38 -1.99
CA LYS A 310 25.74 -24.46 -2.47
C LYS A 310 24.82 -24.76 -1.28
N PRO A 311 24.22 -23.74 -0.64
CA PRO A 311 23.35 -23.95 0.50
C PRO A 311 22.03 -24.60 0.08
N GLU A 312 21.54 -25.52 0.90
CA GLU A 312 20.16 -26.00 0.83
C GLU A 312 19.21 -24.95 1.41
N LYS A 313 18.09 -24.68 0.73
CA LYS A 313 17.07 -23.76 1.24
C LYS A 313 16.29 -24.46 2.35
N SER A 314 16.66 -24.22 3.61
CA SER A 314 16.01 -24.82 4.77
C SER A 314 15.91 -23.87 5.95
N VAL A 315 15.04 -24.21 6.90
CA VAL A 315 14.93 -23.55 8.21
C VAL A 315 15.08 -24.67 9.27
N LYS A 316 16.23 -24.74 9.93
CA LYS A 316 16.60 -25.83 10.84
C LYS A 316 16.99 -25.26 12.20
N LEU A 317 16.37 -25.73 13.27
CA LEU A 317 16.71 -25.31 14.62
C LEU A 317 18.11 -25.81 14.99
N LEU A 318 19.00 -24.90 15.39
CA LEU A 318 20.30 -25.23 15.97
C LEU A 318 20.21 -25.42 17.49
N GLY A 319 19.38 -24.62 18.17
CA GLY A 319 19.16 -24.73 19.60
C GLY A 319 18.39 -23.58 20.20
N PHE A 320 18.13 -23.67 21.50
CA PHE A 320 17.51 -22.60 22.29
C PHE A 320 18.53 -21.96 23.23
N THR A 321 18.40 -20.66 23.41
CA THR A 321 19.23 -19.89 24.36
C THR A 321 18.37 -18.87 25.07
N ASP A 322 18.84 -18.31 26.18
CA ASP A 322 18.12 -17.26 26.90
C ASP A 322 18.09 -15.97 26.07
N ALA A 323 16.98 -15.23 26.14
CA ALA A 323 16.80 -14.01 25.34
C ALA A 323 17.88 -12.96 25.62
N SER A 324 18.47 -12.95 26.82
CA SER A 324 19.56 -12.05 27.22
C SER A 324 20.84 -12.25 26.41
N ASN A 325 21.06 -13.43 25.85
CA ASN A 325 22.27 -13.75 25.08
C ASN A 325 22.26 -13.10 23.69
N VAL A 326 21.08 -12.70 23.20
CA VAL A 326 20.91 -12.10 21.87
C VAL A 326 20.53 -10.62 22.01
N MET A 327 21.56 -9.78 22.15
CA MET A 327 21.39 -8.35 22.31
C MET A 327 20.96 -7.66 21.01
N ARG A 328 20.18 -6.57 21.13
CA ARG A 328 19.60 -5.86 19.97
C ARG A 328 20.63 -5.33 18.97
N HIS A 329 21.82 -4.95 19.44
CA HIS A 329 22.89 -4.45 18.57
C HIS A 329 23.59 -5.55 17.76
N TYR A 330 23.31 -6.83 18.01
CA TYR A 330 23.77 -7.95 17.19
C TYR A 330 22.91 -8.20 15.95
N TYR A 331 21.78 -7.49 15.79
CA TYR A 331 20.89 -7.68 14.65
C TYR A 331 21.51 -7.09 13.38
N LEU A 332 21.56 -7.87 12.30
CA LEU A 332 22.25 -7.50 11.06
C LEU A 332 21.33 -7.09 9.90
N LYS A 333 20.14 -7.69 9.79
CA LYS A 333 19.30 -7.62 8.58
C LYS A 333 17.82 -7.42 8.86
N ASP A 334 17.04 -7.38 7.78
CA ASP A 334 15.58 -7.35 7.77
C ASP A 334 14.95 -8.37 8.73
N VAL A 335 13.85 -7.97 9.36
CA VAL A 335 13.05 -8.83 10.24
C VAL A 335 12.10 -9.67 9.40
N ASN A 336 12.03 -10.97 9.71
CA ASN A 336 11.10 -11.90 9.10
C ASN A 336 10.04 -12.36 10.12
N ILE A 337 8.85 -12.71 9.63
CA ILE A 337 7.77 -13.33 10.41
C ILE A 337 7.57 -14.75 9.90
N PHE A 338 7.55 -15.68 10.84
CA PHE A 338 7.15 -17.07 10.62
C PHE A 338 5.67 -17.21 10.91
N ILE A 339 4.90 -17.70 9.95
CA ILE A 339 3.53 -18.14 10.15
C ILE A 339 3.42 -19.62 9.84
N ALA A 340 2.52 -20.32 10.51
CA ALA A 340 2.18 -21.68 10.11
C ALA A 340 1.53 -21.67 8.73
N GLU A 341 1.68 -22.77 7.99
CA GLU A 341 1.02 -22.93 6.69
C GLU A 341 -0.49 -22.66 6.81
N PRO A 342 -1.04 -21.67 6.06
CA PRO A 342 -2.46 -21.34 6.12
C PRO A 342 -3.33 -22.55 5.78
N GLY A 343 -4.34 -22.83 6.62
CA GLY A 343 -5.22 -23.99 6.48
C GLY A 343 -4.73 -25.25 7.20
N ASN A 344 -3.45 -25.33 7.61
CA ASN A 344 -2.91 -26.47 8.33
C ASN A 344 -3.09 -26.33 9.85
N LYS A 345 -4.21 -26.83 10.39
CA LYS A 345 -4.54 -26.75 11.82
C LYS A 345 -3.45 -27.34 12.73
N LYS A 346 -2.80 -28.43 12.33
CA LYS A 346 -1.74 -29.08 13.11
C LYS A 346 -0.49 -28.19 13.20
N ALA A 347 -0.07 -27.60 12.07
CA ALA A 347 1.06 -26.67 12.05
C ALA A 347 0.78 -25.39 12.84
N ILE A 348 -0.45 -24.87 12.77
CA ILE A 348 -0.88 -23.69 13.54
C ILE A 348 -0.77 -23.95 15.04
N LEU A 349 -1.29 -25.10 15.50
CA LEU A 349 -1.22 -25.48 16.92
C LEU A 349 0.23 -25.67 17.38
N ALA A 350 1.05 -26.38 16.59
CA ALA A 350 2.44 -26.66 16.92
C ALA A 350 3.29 -25.38 17.01
N LEU A 351 3.18 -24.48 16.01
CA LEU A 351 3.92 -23.22 16.02
C LEU A 351 3.45 -22.30 17.15
N SER A 352 2.14 -22.25 17.44
CA SER A 352 1.60 -21.48 18.56
C SER A 352 2.09 -22.02 19.90
N ALA A 353 2.13 -23.34 20.09
CA ALA A 353 2.62 -23.96 21.31
C ALA A 353 4.10 -23.62 21.53
N LEU A 354 4.92 -23.74 20.48
CA LEU A 354 6.34 -23.39 20.53
C LEU A 354 6.55 -21.91 20.88
N ALA A 355 5.85 -21.00 20.20
CA ALA A 355 5.99 -19.56 20.44
C ALA A 355 5.59 -19.16 21.86
N ARG A 356 4.53 -19.77 22.42
CA ARG A 356 4.10 -19.55 23.81
C ARG A 356 5.12 -20.08 24.80
N ALA A 357 5.60 -21.32 24.61
CA ALA A 357 6.62 -21.91 25.48
C ALA A 357 7.91 -21.08 25.50
N MET A 358 8.38 -20.62 24.33
CA MET A 358 9.54 -19.74 24.24
C MET A 358 9.34 -18.42 24.99
N LYS A 359 8.14 -17.83 24.90
CA LYS A 359 7.80 -16.58 25.61
C LYS A 359 7.74 -16.80 27.12
N GLU A 360 7.09 -17.87 27.59
CA GLU A 360 6.96 -18.20 29.01
C GLU A 360 8.33 -18.48 29.65
N MET A 361 9.22 -19.16 28.93
CA MET A 361 10.57 -19.47 29.41
C MET A 361 11.59 -18.35 29.16
N ASN A 362 11.19 -17.23 28.53
CA ASN A 362 12.07 -16.15 28.09
C ASN A 362 13.28 -16.64 27.25
N LYS A 363 13.03 -17.61 26.36
CA LYS A 363 14.03 -18.22 25.47
C LYS A 363 13.81 -17.83 24.02
N VAL A 364 14.91 -17.83 23.27
CA VAL A 364 14.95 -17.61 21.83
C VAL A 364 15.53 -18.81 21.11
N ALA A 365 15.13 -19.00 19.86
CA ALA A 365 15.62 -20.08 19.00
C ALA A 365 16.68 -19.54 18.05
N ILE A 366 17.77 -20.28 17.90
CA ILE A 366 18.79 -20.06 16.86
C ILE A 366 18.45 -21.00 15.70
N VAL A 367 18.17 -20.42 14.53
CA VAL A 367 17.54 -21.09 13.37
C VAL A 367 18.25 -20.74 12.08
#